data_AF-A0A0C2FSU7-F1
#
_entry.id   AF-A0A0C2FSU7-F1
#
_cell.length_a   1.000
_cell.length_b   1.000
_cell.length_c   1.000
_cell.angle_alpha   90.00
_cell.angle_beta   90.00
_cell.angle_gamma   90.00
#
_symmetry.space_group_name_H-M   'P 1'
#
loop_
_entity.id
_entity.type
_entity.pdbx_description
1 polymer ?
#
loop_
_entity_poly.entity_id
_entity_poly.type
_entity_poly.pdbx_seq_one_letter_code
_entity_poly.pdbx_strand_id
1 'polypeptide(L)'
;IVTRSFMNSGCNHKAVEKGWRALQNLAKTDDGRSYLNELFHLEEKSRLASQDDHKFLAAFIREVFESMAMVNYPYPTEFLAPLPGWPVKEACKFLKNVPQSDEEAAKQLYEVTNLYYNHTGTTKSFCANADRCAGAFAALGDPMGWPWQ
;
A
#
# COMPACT_ATOMS: atom_id res chain seq x y z
N ILE A 1 -10.21 12.57 -5.84
CA ILE A 1 -10.12 11.82 -7.12
C ILE A 1 -9.90 10.33 -6.84
N VAL A 2 -8.85 9.96 -6.10
CA VAL A 2 -8.50 8.57 -5.71
C VAL A 2 -9.70 7.76 -5.22
N THR A 3 -10.40 8.21 -4.18
CA THR A 3 -11.57 7.49 -3.62
C THR A 3 -12.62 7.18 -4.69
N ARG A 4 -12.93 8.15 -5.57
CA ARG A 4 -13.90 7.96 -6.65
C ARG A 4 -13.43 6.91 -7.65
N SER A 5 -12.15 6.90 -8.01
CA SER A 5 -11.58 5.91 -8.94
C SER A 5 -11.70 4.48 -8.42
N PHE A 6 -11.40 4.25 -7.14
CA PHE A 6 -11.50 2.93 -6.51
C PHE A 6 -12.97 2.50 -6.35
N MET A 7 -13.86 3.40 -5.92
CA MET A 7 -15.29 3.09 -5.79
C MET A 7 -15.95 2.74 -7.13
N ASN A 8 -15.63 3.50 -8.19
CA ASN A 8 -16.14 3.22 -9.54
C ASN A 8 -15.60 1.91 -10.11
N SER A 9 -14.45 1.43 -9.60
CA SER A 9 -13.83 0.18 -10.02
C SER A 9 -14.28 -1.04 -9.20
N GLY A 10 -15.23 -0.84 -8.25
CA GLY A 10 -15.89 -1.91 -7.51
C GLY A 10 -15.32 -2.21 -6.12
N CYS A 11 -14.45 -1.35 -5.59
CA CYS A 11 -13.98 -1.45 -4.21
C CYS A 11 -15.11 -1.10 -3.23
N ASN A 12 -15.08 -1.72 -2.05
CA ASN A 12 -15.96 -1.37 -0.95
C ASN A 12 -15.28 -0.35 -0.02
N HIS A 13 -15.85 0.86 0.07
CA HIS A 13 -15.35 1.92 0.95
C HIS A 13 -15.12 1.43 2.40
N LYS A 14 -16.04 0.61 2.92
CA LYS A 14 -15.96 0.12 4.30
C LYS A 14 -14.79 -0.85 4.50
N ALA A 15 -14.40 -1.61 3.47
CA ALA A 15 -13.23 -2.47 3.54
C ALA A 15 -11.94 -1.65 3.65
N VAL A 16 -11.81 -0.62 2.80
CA VAL A 16 -10.67 0.31 2.82
C VAL A 16 -10.59 1.05 4.16
N GLU A 17 -11.72 1.59 4.64
CA GLU A 17 -11.77 2.29 5.93
C GLU A 17 -11.39 1.39 7.10
N LYS A 18 -11.88 0.14 7.12
CA LYS A 18 -11.52 -0.83 8.15
C LYS A 18 -10.04 -1.21 8.08
N GLY A 19 -9.46 -1.30 6.89
CA GLY A 19 -8.02 -1.48 6.69
C GLY A 19 -7.20 -0.41 7.40
N TRP A 20 -7.55 0.87 7.24
CA TRP A 20 -6.82 1.97 7.91
C TRP A 20 -6.90 1.89 9.43
N ARG A 21 -8.09 1.56 9.96
CA ARG A 21 -8.27 1.38 11.42
C ARG A 21 -7.49 0.17 11.94
N ALA A 22 -7.44 -0.91 11.17
CA ALA A 22 -6.71 -2.12 11.53
C ALA A 22 -5.20 -1.87 11.68
N LEU A 23 -4.58 -1.09 10.79
CA LEU A 23 -3.18 -0.70 10.95
C LEU A 23 -2.93 0.00 12.30
N GLN A 24 -3.79 0.94 12.66
CA GLN A 24 -3.69 1.66 13.92
C GLN A 24 -3.92 0.75 15.13
N ASN A 25 -4.88 -0.18 15.04
CA ASN A 25 -5.20 -1.09 16.14
C ASN A 25 -4.10 -2.13 16.38
N LEU A 26 -3.65 -2.79 15.31
CA LEU A 26 -2.58 -3.79 15.38
C LEU A 26 -1.28 -3.15 15.88
N ALA A 27 -0.97 -1.92 15.47
CA ALA A 27 0.24 -1.25 15.93
C ALA A 27 0.26 -0.92 17.43
N LYS A 28 -0.85 -1.02 18.17
CA LYS A 28 -0.88 -0.76 19.63
C LYS A 28 -0.10 -1.81 20.42
N THR A 29 -0.06 -3.06 19.97
CA THR A 29 0.59 -4.17 20.68
C THR A 29 1.87 -4.61 19.99
N ASP A 30 2.81 -5.21 20.74
CA ASP A 30 4.03 -5.78 20.18
C ASP A 30 3.74 -6.90 19.18
N ASP A 31 2.78 -7.76 19.51
CA ASP A 31 2.35 -8.87 18.64
C ASP A 31 1.75 -8.34 17.33
N GLY A 32 0.92 -7.30 17.40
CA GLY A 32 0.31 -6.71 16.21
C GLY A 32 1.33 -5.95 15.35
N ARG A 33 2.32 -5.28 15.95
CA ARG A 33 3.46 -4.72 15.21
C ARG A 33 4.29 -5.81 14.52
N SER A 34 4.55 -6.91 15.22
CA SER A 34 5.28 -8.07 14.67
C SER A 34 4.51 -8.70 13.51
N TYR A 35 3.21 -8.89 13.66
CA TYR A 35 2.33 -9.35 12.59
C TYR A 35 2.38 -8.44 11.36
N LEU A 36 2.29 -7.12 11.53
CA LEU A 36 2.40 -6.17 10.42
C LEU A 36 3.78 -6.22 9.74
N ASN A 37 4.86 -6.32 10.51
CA ASN A 37 6.21 -6.45 9.97
C ASN A 37 6.37 -7.71 9.10
N GLU A 38 5.80 -8.83 9.54
CA GLU A 38 5.84 -10.11 8.83
C GLU A 38 4.94 -10.11 7.59
N LEU A 39 3.68 -9.67 7.75
CA LEU A 39 2.69 -9.61 6.67
C LEU A 39 3.19 -8.76 5.49
N PHE A 40 3.75 -7.58 5.77
CA PHE A 40 4.27 -6.68 4.74
C PHE A 40 5.71 -6.99 4.32
N HIS A 41 6.33 -8.02 4.86
CA HIS A 41 7.74 -8.35 4.60
C HIS A 41 8.66 -7.12 4.74
N LEU A 42 8.50 -6.35 5.83
CA LEU A 42 9.23 -5.09 6.00
C LEU A 42 10.72 -5.34 6.27
N GLU A 43 11.56 -4.57 5.57
CA GLU A 43 13.00 -4.54 5.79
C GLU A 43 13.33 -4.07 7.21
N GLU A 44 14.45 -4.55 7.77
CA GLU A 44 14.87 -4.26 9.15
C GLU A 44 14.87 -2.76 9.47
N LYS A 45 15.41 -1.93 8.57
CA LYS A 45 15.46 -0.47 8.70
C LYS A 45 14.10 0.25 8.63
N SER A 46 13.03 -0.48 8.31
CA SER A 46 11.67 0.03 8.12
C SER A 46 10.63 -0.71 8.96
N ARG A 47 11.05 -1.51 9.95
CA ARG A 47 10.13 -2.21 10.83
C ARG A 47 9.42 -1.27 11.79
N LEU A 48 8.16 -1.59 12.10
CA LEU A 48 7.39 -0.94 13.15
C LEU A 48 7.97 -1.35 14.51
N ALA A 49 8.45 -0.38 15.25
CA ALA A 49 8.97 -0.48 16.62
C ALA A 49 8.06 0.22 17.64
N SER A 50 7.30 1.23 17.21
CA SER A 50 6.40 2.00 18.06
C SER A 50 4.95 1.96 17.56
N GLN A 51 3.99 2.32 18.41
CA GLN A 51 2.60 2.46 17.97
C GLN A 51 2.44 3.52 16.88
N ASP A 52 3.23 4.60 16.91
CA ASP A 52 3.11 5.69 15.95
C ASP A 52 3.61 5.31 14.54
N ASP A 53 4.34 4.21 14.43
CA ASP A 53 4.92 3.72 13.17
C ASP A 53 3.84 3.26 12.16
N HIS A 54 2.61 2.99 12.62
CA HIS A 54 1.47 2.79 11.71
C HIS A 54 1.27 3.96 10.74
N LYS A 55 1.70 5.18 11.11
CA LYS A 55 1.53 6.38 10.28
C LYS A 55 2.37 6.30 9.02
N PHE A 56 3.65 5.88 9.11
CA PHE A 56 4.48 5.75 7.92
C PHE A 56 3.99 4.59 7.05
N LEU A 57 3.54 3.48 7.65
CA LEU A 57 2.99 2.36 6.90
C LEU A 57 1.70 2.76 6.17
N ALA A 58 0.81 3.50 6.84
CA ALA A 58 -0.38 4.04 6.21
C ALA A 58 -0.06 5.03 5.08
N ALA A 59 0.96 5.87 5.24
CA ALA A 59 1.43 6.77 4.19
C ALA A 59 1.97 6.00 2.98
N PHE A 60 2.79 4.98 3.20
CA PHE A 60 3.32 4.09 2.16
C PHE A 60 2.21 3.40 1.36
N ILE A 61 1.20 2.86 2.04
CA ILE A 61 0.05 2.23 1.37
C ILE A 61 -0.79 3.29 0.65
N ARG A 62 -1.00 4.47 1.25
CA ARG A 62 -1.73 5.57 0.60
C ARG A 62 -1.08 5.98 -0.72
N GLU A 63 0.24 6.08 -0.76
CA GLU A 63 0.98 6.36 -2.00
C GLU A 63 0.70 5.32 -3.08
N VAL A 64 0.56 4.04 -2.72
CA VAL A 64 0.17 2.99 -3.67
C VAL A 64 -1.22 3.24 -4.26
N PHE A 65 -2.21 3.59 -3.43
CA PHE A 65 -3.56 3.94 -3.92
C PHE A 65 -3.52 5.16 -4.85
N GLU A 66 -2.76 6.19 -4.48
CA GLU A 66 -2.59 7.41 -5.28
C GLU A 66 -1.93 7.11 -6.63
N SER A 67 -0.81 6.38 -6.62
CA SER A 67 -0.09 5.96 -7.82
C SER A 67 -0.97 5.14 -8.75
N MET A 68 -1.62 4.08 -8.25
CA MET A 68 -2.54 3.28 -9.08
C MET A 68 -3.69 4.10 -9.65
N ALA A 69 -4.22 5.08 -8.92
CA ALA A 69 -5.27 5.96 -9.45
C ALA A 69 -4.76 6.83 -10.62
N MET A 70 -3.49 7.24 -10.61
CA MET A 70 -2.87 8.00 -11.70
C MET A 70 -2.55 7.11 -12.92
N VAL A 71 -2.06 5.89 -12.70
CA VAL A 71 -1.66 4.97 -13.76
C VAL A 71 -2.69 3.86 -14.04
N ASN A 72 -3.99 4.17 -13.90
CA ASN A 72 -5.08 3.22 -14.13
C ASN A 72 -5.38 2.99 -15.63
N TYR A 73 -4.37 2.59 -16.39
CA TYR A 73 -4.45 2.40 -17.85
C TYR A 73 -5.12 1.08 -18.24
N PRO A 74 -5.76 1.00 -19.42
CA PRO A 74 -6.47 -0.21 -19.87
C PRO A 74 -5.56 -1.37 -20.35
N TYR A 75 -4.24 -1.19 -20.31
CA TYR A 75 -3.23 -2.15 -20.74
C TYR A 75 -2.06 -2.17 -19.75
N PRO A 76 -1.22 -3.24 -19.75
CA PRO A 76 -0.05 -3.31 -18.87
C PRO A 76 0.94 -2.17 -19.13
N THR A 77 1.52 -1.62 -18.06
CA THR A 77 2.48 -0.51 -18.16
C THR A 77 3.60 -0.65 -17.15
N GLU A 78 4.73 0.00 -17.44
CA GLU A 78 5.93 0.00 -16.56
C GLU A 78 6.39 1.43 -16.24
N PHE A 79 5.47 2.40 -16.20
CA PHE A 79 5.84 3.82 -16.03
C PHE A 79 6.34 4.14 -14.61
N LEU A 80 5.53 3.85 -13.59
CA LEU A 80 5.93 4.00 -12.17
C LEU A 80 6.35 2.65 -11.56
N ALA A 81 5.66 1.59 -11.93
CA ALA A 81 5.91 0.21 -11.56
C ALA A 81 5.34 -0.71 -12.66
N PRO A 82 5.83 -1.95 -12.80
CA PRO A 82 5.20 -2.95 -13.66
C PRO A 82 3.81 -3.31 -13.13
N LEU A 83 2.77 -2.91 -13.87
CA LEU A 83 1.37 -3.08 -13.47
C LEU A 83 0.55 -3.72 -14.60
N PRO A 84 -0.48 -4.52 -14.25
CA PRO A 84 -1.40 -5.06 -15.23
C PRO A 84 -2.33 -3.97 -15.78
N GLY A 85 -3.08 -4.29 -16.83
CA GLY A 85 -4.17 -3.45 -17.29
C GLY A 85 -5.27 -3.34 -16.23
N TRP A 86 -5.80 -2.13 -16.05
CA TRP A 86 -6.78 -1.77 -15.02
C TRP A 86 -6.34 -2.12 -13.59
N PRO A 87 -5.18 -1.61 -13.11
CA PRO A 87 -4.62 -1.98 -11.81
C PRO A 87 -5.57 -1.68 -10.64
N VAL A 88 -6.39 -0.62 -10.74
CA VAL A 88 -7.39 -0.30 -9.69
C VAL A 88 -8.48 -1.38 -9.62
N LYS A 89 -8.93 -1.91 -10.78
CA LYS A 89 -9.92 -2.99 -10.82
C LYS A 89 -9.37 -4.29 -10.25
N GLU A 90 -8.11 -4.58 -10.53
CA GLU A 90 -7.39 -5.72 -9.96
C GLU A 90 -7.25 -5.59 -8.43
N ALA A 91 -6.85 -4.41 -7.93
CA ALA A 91 -6.80 -4.11 -6.50
C ALA A 91 -8.17 -4.29 -5.82
N CYS A 92 -9.26 -3.87 -6.48
CA CYS A 92 -10.61 -3.99 -5.93
C CYS A 92 -11.09 -5.43 -5.75
N LYS A 93 -10.45 -6.43 -6.35
CA LYS A 93 -10.75 -7.84 -6.06
C LYS A 93 -10.47 -8.19 -4.60
N PHE A 94 -9.42 -7.61 -4.01
CA PHE A 94 -9.07 -7.80 -2.60
C PHE A 94 -9.95 -7.00 -1.65
N LEU A 95 -10.46 -5.85 -2.10
CA LEU A 95 -11.23 -4.90 -1.31
C LEU A 95 -12.75 -4.98 -1.53
N LYS A 96 -13.25 -6.10 -2.07
CA LYS A 96 -14.67 -6.27 -2.38
C LYS A 96 -15.52 -6.51 -1.13
N ASN A 97 -14.99 -7.32 -0.21
CA ASN A 97 -15.69 -7.74 1.01
C ASN A 97 -15.16 -6.98 2.22
N VAL A 98 -16.06 -6.60 3.13
CA VAL A 98 -15.65 -6.00 4.41
C VAL A 98 -15.01 -7.09 5.27
N PRO A 99 -13.76 -6.91 5.72
CA PRO A 99 -13.05 -7.92 6.51
C PRO A 99 -13.71 -8.08 7.89
N GLN A 100 -13.59 -9.24 8.51
CA GLN A 100 -14.17 -9.53 9.82
C GLN A 100 -13.20 -9.17 10.95
N SER A 101 -11.91 -9.39 10.77
CA SER A 101 -10.86 -9.03 11.75
C SER A 101 -9.94 -7.90 11.27
N ASP A 102 -9.08 -7.41 12.16
CA ASP A 102 -8.06 -6.40 11.83
C ASP A 102 -6.92 -7.04 11.01
N GLU A 103 -6.56 -8.29 11.29
CA GLU A 103 -5.57 -9.07 10.51
C GLU A 103 -6.03 -9.27 9.07
N GLU A 104 -7.30 -9.65 8.86
CA GLU A 104 -7.87 -9.76 7.52
C GLU A 104 -7.86 -8.42 6.78
N ALA A 105 -8.18 -7.33 7.50
CA ALA A 105 -8.19 -5.99 6.92
C ALA A 105 -6.78 -5.52 6.53
N ALA A 106 -5.78 -5.79 7.38
CA ALA A 106 -4.38 -5.53 7.06
C ALA A 106 -3.90 -6.38 5.87
N LYS A 107 -4.31 -7.64 5.80
CA LYS A 107 -4.01 -8.52 4.65
C LYS A 107 -4.57 -7.98 3.35
N GLN A 108 -5.80 -7.48 3.35
CA GLN A 108 -6.37 -6.85 2.14
C GLN A 108 -5.54 -5.65 1.67
N LEU A 109 -5.04 -4.81 2.58
CA LEU A 109 -4.14 -3.71 2.23
C LEU A 109 -2.77 -4.19 1.73
N TYR A 110 -2.25 -5.28 2.32
CA TYR A 110 -1.03 -5.93 1.84
C TYR A 110 -1.19 -6.41 0.40
N GLU A 111 -2.28 -7.10 0.05
CA GLU A 111 -2.49 -7.58 -1.33
C GLU A 111 -2.50 -6.44 -2.36
N VAL A 112 -3.08 -5.30 -2.00
CA VAL A 112 -3.08 -4.08 -2.84
C VAL A 112 -1.66 -3.51 -2.98
N THR A 113 -0.89 -3.50 -1.90
CA THR A 113 0.50 -3.04 -1.87
C THR A 113 1.41 -3.96 -2.68
N ASN A 114 1.22 -5.27 -2.54
CA ASN A 114 1.95 -6.32 -3.24
C ASN A 114 1.63 -6.31 -4.74
N LEU A 115 0.39 -6.02 -5.12
CA LEU A 115 0.04 -5.80 -6.53
C LEU A 115 0.84 -4.66 -7.16
N TYR A 116 1.14 -3.59 -6.41
CA TYR A 116 1.89 -2.46 -6.94
C TYR A 116 3.40 -2.71 -6.99
N TYR A 117 3.98 -3.17 -5.89
CA TYR A 117 5.44 -3.32 -5.78
C TYR A 117 5.98 -4.67 -6.23
N ASN A 118 5.13 -5.68 -6.38
CA ASN A 118 5.56 -7.06 -6.61
C ASN A 118 4.65 -7.82 -7.58
N HIS A 119 4.05 -7.13 -8.55
CA HIS A 119 3.23 -7.79 -9.58
C HIS A 119 3.99 -8.90 -10.33
N THR A 120 5.29 -8.70 -10.56
CA THR A 120 6.18 -9.62 -11.28
C THR A 120 6.79 -10.72 -10.40
N GLY A 121 6.57 -10.67 -9.08
CA GLY A 121 7.12 -11.65 -8.12
C GLY A 121 8.62 -11.49 -7.81
N THR A 122 9.26 -10.40 -8.22
CA THR A 122 10.70 -10.17 -8.02
C THR A 122 11.05 -9.51 -6.68
N THR A 123 10.11 -8.80 -6.07
CA THR A 123 10.30 -8.02 -4.84
C THR A 123 10.09 -8.90 -3.62
N LYS A 124 11.12 -9.05 -2.78
CA LYS A 124 11.09 -9.94 -1.60
C LYS A 124 10.66 -9.25 -0.31
N SER A 125 10.87 -7.93 -0.22
CA SER A 125 10.64 -7.13 0.98
C SER A 125 10.28 -5.69 0.59
N PHE A 126 9.61 -4.98 1.51
CA PHE A 126 9.27 -3.58 1.32
C PHE A 126 10.02 -2.66 2.29
N CYS A 127 10.43 -1.50 1.79
CA CYS A 127 10.97 -0.41 2.59
C CYS A 127 9.92 0.70 2.62
N ALA A 128 9.12 0.75 3.70
CA ALA A 128 7.94 1.61 3.81
C ALA A 128 8.20 2.96 4.51
N ASN A 129 9.28 3.07 5.30
CA ASN A 129 9.58 4.28 6.07
C ASN A 129 10.25 5.33 5.18
N ALA A 130 9.52 6.38 4.82
CA ALA A 130 9.99 7.46 3.95
C ALA A 130 11.28 8.17 4.44
N ASP A 131 11.57 8.18 5.74
CA ASP A 131 12.81 8.76 6.28
C ASP A 131 14.05 7.92 5.95
N ARG A 132 13.85 6.66 5.55
CA ARG A 132 14.90 5.64 5.33
C ARG A 132 14.83 4.98 3.95
N CYS A 133 13.79 5.27 3.18
CA CYS A 133 13.39 4.55 1.98
C CYS A 133 12.99 5.50 0.85
N ALA A 134 13.13 5.04 -0.39
CA ALA A 134 12.56 5.72 -1.54
C ALA A 134 11.06 5.36 -1.68
N GLY A 135 10.20 6.34 -1.95
CA GLY A 135 8.75 6.14 -2.06
C GLY A 135 8.28 5.60 -3.41
N ALA A 136 6.95 5.53 -3.62
CA ALA A 136 6.34 4.97 -4.84
C ALA A 136 6.73 5.68 -6.14
N PHE A 137 7.25 6.90 -6.03
CA PHE A 137 7.66 7.78 -7.12
C PHE A 137 9.16 7.74 -7.41
N ALA A 138 9.93 6.83 -6.78
CA ALA A 138 11.37 6.71 -7.00
C ALA A 138 11.73 6.50 -8.48
N ALA A 139 10.84 5.91 -9.28
CA ALA A 139 11.00 5.74 -10.72
C ALA A 139 11.07 7.06 -11.51
N LEU A 140 10.59 8.18 -10.94
CA LEU A 140 10.54 9.49 -11.60
C LEU A 140 11.87 10.26 -11.57
N GLY A 141 12.91 9.70 -10.96
CA GLY A 141 14.24 10.31 -10.89
C GLY A 141 14.52 10.96 -9.53
N ASP A 142 15.22 12.10 -9.53
CA ASP A 142 15.69 12.75 -8.31
C ASP A 142 14.52 13.21 -7.41
N PRO A 143 14.32 12.57 -6.24
CA PRO A 143 13.22 12.92 -5.34
C PRO A 143 13.37 14.30 -4.71
N MET A 144 14.57 14.90 -4.74
CA MET A 144 14.82 16.24 -4.16
C MET A 144 14.61 17.37 -5.16
N GLY A 145 14.56 17.08 -6.46
CA GLY A 145 14.37 18.09 -7.50
C GLY A 145 12.94 18.63 -7.55
N TRP A 146 11.93 17.78 -7.33
CA TRP A 146 10.51 18.17 -7.40
C TRP A 146 10.06 19.05 -6.22
N PRO A 147 10.41 18.74 -4.94
CA PRO A 147 10.05 19.60 -3.81
C PRO A 147 10.69 20.99 -3.82
N TRP A 148 11.71 21.22 -4.66
CA TRP A 148 12.38 22.52 -4.76
C TRP A 148 11.62 23.53 -5.63
N GLN A 149 10.71 23.09 -6.51
CA GLN A 149 9.92 23.95 -7.40
C GLN A 149 8.77 24.64 -6.68
#